data_AF-A0A7G8E520-F1
#
_entry.id   AF-A0A7G8E520-F1
#
_cell.length_a   1.000
_cell.length_b   1.000
_cell.length_c   1.000
_cell.angle_alpha   90.00
_cell.angle_beta   90.00
_cell.angle_gamma   90.00
#
_symmetry.space_group_name_H-M   'P 1'
#
loop_
_entity.id
_entity.type
_entity.pdbx_description
1 polymer ?
#
loop_
_entity_poly.entity_id
_entity_poly.type
_entity_poly.pdbx_seq_one_letter_code
_entity_poly.pdbx_strand_id
1 'polypeptide(L)'
;MGGSVGPTGQFNFSVEEGYLIENGKLTKPVKGATLIGDAKEVMPRISMCANDLELAAGFCGSVSGSVFVTVGQPHIKVDSITVGGR
;
A
#
# COMPACT_ATOMS: atom_id res chain seq x y z
N MET A 1 -2.76 -5.56 -9.50
CA MET A 1 -3.03 -4.82 -8.25
C MET A 1 -3.07 -3.34 -8.51
N GLY A 2 -3.94 -2.61 -7.84
CA GLY A 2 -4.11 -1.19 -8.09
C GLY A 2 -4.79 -0.49 -6.92
N GLY A 3 -4.90 0.81 -7.06
CA GLY A 3 -5.66 1.62 -6.15
C GLY A 3 -5.99 2.95 -6.79
N SER A 4 -6.85 3.68 -6.11
CA SER A 4 -7.32 4.97 -6.57
C SER A 4 -6.93 6.01 -5.55
N VAL A 5 -6.48 7.17 -6.04
CA VAL A 5 -6.20 8.33 -5.22
C VAL A 5 -7.12 9.47 -5.66
N GLY A 6 -7.80 10.07 -4.69
CA GLY A 6 -8.60 11.27 -4.89
C GLY A 6 -7.72 12.52 -5.03
N PRO A 7 -8.28 13.64 -5.54
CA PRO A 7 -7.52 14.87 -5.78
C PRO A 7 -6.82 15.44 -4.53
N THR A 8 -7.33 15.11 -3.34
CA THR A 8 -6.87 15.62 -2.05
C THR A 8 -5.87 14.70 -1.34
N GLY A 9 -5.58 13.51 -1.89
CA GLY A 9 -4.61 12.56 -1.33
C GLY A 9 -5.24 11.38 -0.57
N GLN A 10 -6.57 11.29 -0.52
CA GLN A 10 -7.29 10.11 -0.02
C GLN A 10 -7.07 8.94 -0.97
N PHE A 11 -6.71 7.78 -0.46
CA PHE A 11 -6.41 6.62 -1.28
C PHE A 11 -7.10 5.35 -0.77
N ASN A 12 -7.30 4.41 -1.69
CA ASN A 12 -7.58 3.03 -1.37
C ASN A 12 -6.71 2.11 -2.23
N PHE A 13 -6.12 1.08 -1.61
CA PHE A 13 -5.33 0.06 -2.29
C PHE A 13 -5.80 -1.32 -1.86
N SER A 14 -6.18 -2.16 -2.80
CA SER A 14 -6.50 -3.57 -2.50
C SER A 14 -5.21 -4.34 -2.20
N VAL A 15 -5.29 -5.30 -1.29
CA VAL A 15 -4.21 -6.21 -0.89
C VAL A 15 -4.43 -7.57 -1.57
N GLU A 16 -3.43 -8.06 -2.30
CA GLU A 16 -3.45 -9.37 -2.99
C GLU A 16 -3.08 -10.47 -2.02
N GLU A 17 -2.05 -10.21 -1.23
CA GLU A 17 -1.53 -11.11 -0.21
C GLU A 17 -1.22 -10.31 1.05
N GLY A 18 -1.73 -10.78 2.19
CA GLY A 18 -1.51 -10.17 3.49
C GLY A 18 -1.53 -11.21 4.59
N TYR A 19 -0.83 -10.94 5.69
CA TYR A 19 -0.72 -11.82 6.84
C TYR A 19 -0.82 -11.03 8.13
N LEU A 20 -1.32 -11.66 9.18
CA LEU A 20 -1.23 -11.13 10.54
C LEU A 20 0.21 -11.25 11.06
N ILE A 21 0.64 -10.24 11.82
CA ILE A 21 1.87 -10.29 12.60
C ILE A 21 1.49 -10.41 14.07
N GLU A 22 1.79 -11.55 14.68
CA GLU A 22 1.52 -11.82 16.10
C GLU A 22 2.86 -12.15 16.77
N ASN A 23 3.21 -11.41 17.83
CA ASN A 23 4.49 -11.55 18.54
C ASN A 23 5.73 -11.47 17.61
N GLY A 24 5.68 -10.56 16.63
CA GLY A 24 6.78 -10.33 15.69
C GLY A 24 6.96 -11.41 14.62
N LYS A 25 5.98 -12.31 14.44
CA LYS A 25 6.02 -13.36 13.41
C LYS A 25 4.77 -13.32 12.54
N LEU A 26 4.94 -13.61 11.25
CA LEU A 26 3.82 -13.81 10.34
C LEU A 26 3.04 -15.08 10.76
N THR A 27 1.72 -14.98 10.81
CA THR A 27 0.86 -16.09 11.22
C THR A 27 -0.19 -16.44 10.17
N LYS A 28 -1.39 -15.86 10.24
CA LYS A 28 -2.54 -16.26 9.42
C LYS A 28 -2.65 -15.37 8.18
N PRO A 29 -2.96 -15.94 7.00
CA PRO A 29 -3.26 -15.14 5.82
C PRO A 29 -4.57 -14.38 5.99
N VAL A 30 -4.62 -13.15 5.48
CA VAL A 30 -5.79 -12.27 5.43
C VAL A 30 -6.20 -12.12 3.96
N LYS A 31 -7.48 -12.34 3.67
CA LYS A 31 -8.04 -12.21 2.31
C LYS A 31 -8.92 -10.97 2.21
N GLY A 32 -8.92 -10.33 1.04
CA GLY A 32 -9.88 -9.26 0.74
C GLY A 32 -9.67 -7.99 1.56
N ALA A 33 -8.44 -7.69 1.98
CA ALA A 33 -8.11 -6.45 2.67
C ALA A 33 -7.95 -5.30 1.66
N THR A 34 -8.34 -4.11 2.06
CA THR A 34 -8.16 -2.85 1.36
C THR A 34 -7.58 -1.85 2.34
N LEU A 35 -6.44 -1.26 2.02
CA LEU A 35 -5.83 -0.19 2.80
C LEU A 35 -6.47 1.13 2.42
N ILE A 36 -6.93 1.91 3.40
CA ILE A 36 -7.62 3.19 3.20
C ILE A 36 -6.92 4.25 4.06
N GLY A 37 -6.68 5.43 3.51
CA GLY A 37 -6.08 6.54 4.26
C GLY A 37 -5.96 7.83 3.47
N ASP A 38 -5.35 8.84 4.08
CA ASP A 38 -4.92 10.07 3.44
C ASP A 38 -3.39 10.13 3.41
N ALA A 39 -2.81 10.46 2.25
CA ALA A 39 -1.36 10.50 2.07
C ALA A 39 -0.65 11.43 3.07
N LYS A 40 -1.24 12.60 3.40
CA LYS A 40 -0.62 13.55 4.34
C LYS A 40 -0.62 13.03 5.77
N GLU A 41 -1.56 12.16 6.11
CA GLU A 41 -1.64 11.55 7.43
C GLU A 41 -0.81 10.27 7.56
N VAL A 42 -0.76 9.46 6.49
CA VAL A 42 -0.10 8.14 6.51
C VAL A 42 1.41 8.27 6.32
N MET A 43 1.88 9.16 5.44
CA MET A 43 3.32 9.29 5.16
C MET A 43 4.16 9.61 6.41
N PRO A 44 3.74 10.51 7.33
CA PRO A 44 4.47 10.75 8.57
C PRO A 44 4.47 9.58 9.57
N ARG A 45 3.60 8.57 9.38
CA ARG A 45 3.51 7.38 10.25
C ARG A 45 4.44 6.24 9.82
N ILE A 46 5.23 6.45 8.77
CA ILE A 46 6.28 5.51 8.38
C ILE A 46 7.40 5.60 9.42
N SER A 47 7.51 4.58 10.27
CA SER A 47 8.45 4.56 11.40
C SER A 47 9.72 3.75 11.14
N MET A 48 9.69 2.86 10.13
CA MET A 48 10.83 2.06 9.72
C MET A 48 10.88 1.93 8.20
N CYS A 49 12.10 1.87 7.68
CA CYS A 49 12.41 1.68 6.26
C CYS A 49 13.57 0.70 6.17
N ALA A 50 13.38 -0.40 5.45
CA ALA A 50 14.42 -1.40 5.21
C ALA A 50 15.35 -0.97 4.06
N ASN A 51 16.47 -1.68 3.92
CA ASN A 51 17.46 -1.42 2.87
C ASN A 51 17.34 -2.45 1.73
N ASP A 52 16.13 -2.59 1.19
CA ASP A 52 15.76 -3.63 0.24
C ASP A 52 14.80 -3.09 -0.84
N LEU A 53 15.16 -1.93 -1.42
CA LEU A 53 14.39 -1.32 -2.50
C LEU A 53 14.30 -2.26 -3.71
N GLU A 54 13.07 -2.56 -4.12
CA GLU A 54 12.77 -3.24 -5.36
C GLU A 54 11.82 -2.41 -6.25
N LEU A 55 11.95 -2.59 -7.56
CA LEU A 55 11.16 -1.90 -8.57
C LEU A 55 10.35 -2.90 -9.39
N ALA A 56 9.12 -2.52 -9.74
CA ALA A 56 8.25 -3.30 -10.60
C ALA A 56 7.69 -2.42 -11.73
N ALA A 57 7.58 -3.01 -12.92
CA ALA A 57 6.87 -2.40 -14.03
C ALA A 57 5.35 -2.45 -13.78
N GLY A 58 4.66 -1.38 -14.16
CA GLY A 58 3.21 -1.26 -14.04
C GLY A 58 2.63 -0.31 -15.06
N PHE A 59 1.38 0.06 -14.86
CA PHE A 59 0.68 1.07 -15.66
C PHE A 59 -0.05 2.04 -14.75
N CYS A 60 -0.12 3.30 -15.16
CA CYS A 60 -0.90 4.33 -14.51
C CYS A 60 -2.06 4.71 -15.44
N GLY A 61 -3.29 4.62 -14.93
CA GLY A 61 -4.48 5.08 -15.63
C GLY A 61 -4.88 6.48 -15.16
N SER A 62 -5.20 7.37 -16.09
CA SER A 62 -5.78 8.69 -15.83
C SER A 62 -6.83 9.02 -16.90
N VAL A 63 -7.44 10.20 -16.81
CA VAL A 63 -8.34 10.75 -17.84
C VAL A 63 -7.66 10.84 -19.22
N SER A 64 -6.33 10.89 -19.25
CA SER A 64 -5.50 10.91 -20.47
C SER A 64 -5.24 9.52 -21.07
N GLY A 65 -5.76 8.45 -20.46
CA GLY A 65 -5.49 7.06 -20.86
C GLY A 65 -4.49 6.35 -19.94
N SER A 66 -3.96 5.21 -20.41
CA SER A 66 -3.02 4.37 -19.67
C SER A 66 -1.60 4.56 -20.19
N VAL A 67 -0.64 4.73 -19.28
CA VAL A 67 0.79 4.85 -19.61
C VAL A 67 1.61 3.85 -18.79
N PHE A 68 2.66 3.29 -19.40
CA PHE A 68 3.59 2.41 -18.69
C PHE A 68 4.43 3.22 -17.70
N VAL A 69 4.55 2.70 -16.48
CA VAL A 69 5.29 3.35 -15.38
C VAL A 69 6.09 2.31 -14.60
N THR A 70 6.98 2.78 -13.74
CA THR A 70 7.69 1.96 -12.77
C THR A 70 7.32 2.45 -11.36
N VAL A 71 7.06 1.51 -10.46
CA VAL A 71 6.81 1.77 -9.04
C VAL A 71 7.79 0.97 -8.20
N GLY A 72 8.06 1.41 -6.98
CA GLY A 72 8.86 0.63 -6.04
C GLY A 72 8.99 1.28 -4.69
N GLN A 73 9.31 0.45 -3.71
CA GLN A 73 9.57 0.84 -2.34
C GLN A 73 10.40 -0.27 -1.67
N PRO A 74 11.22 0.06 -0.67
CA PRO A 74 11.69 -0.94 0.28
C PRO A 74 10.53 -1.42 1.15
N HIS A 75 10.76 -2.43 1.97
CA HIS A 75 9.82 -2.75 3.05
C HIS A 75 9.76 -1.57 4.04
N ILE A 76 8.54 -1.11 4.31
CA ILE A 76 8.27 -0.04 5.27
C ILE A 76 7.31 -0.52 6.36
N LYS A 77 7.43 0.09 7.54
CA LYS A 77 6.44 -0.07 8.62
C LYS A 77 5.67 1.22 8.76
N VAL A 78 4.36 1.14 8.57
CA VAL A 78 3.41 2.21 8.91
C VAL A 78 2.82 1.88 10.27
N ASP A 79 2.96 2.79 11.25
CA ASP A 79 2.50 2.51 12.62
C ASP A 79 0.98 2.37 12.74
N SER A 80 0.21 3.04 11.88
CA SER A 80 -1.24 2.91 11.85
C SER A 80 -1.83 3.31 10.50
N ILE A 81 -2.65 2.42 9.92
CA ILE A 81 -3.44 2.61 8.71
C ILE A 81 -4.76 1.85 8.84
N THR A 82 -5.84 2.37 8.24
CA THR A 82 -7.12 1.68 8.24
C THR A 82 -7.09 0.51 7.27
N VAL A 83 -7.42 -0.68 7.76
CA VAL A 83 -7.57 -1.90 6.96
C VAL A 83 -9.07 -2.20 6.85
N GLY A 84 -9.65 -1.94 5.68
CA GLY A 84 -11.01 -2.33 5.33
C GLY A 84 -11.03 -3.79 4.84
N GLY A 85 -11.89 -4.61 5.41
CA GLY A 85 -12.04 -6.03 5.04
C GLY A 85 -13.29 -6.62 5.68
N ARG A 86 -13.69 -7.80 5.24
CA ARG A 86 -14.78 -8.59 5.83
C ARG A 86 -14.22 -9.86 6.45
#